data_AF-A0A5M6IXK1-F1
#
_entry.id   AF-A0A5M6IXK1-F1
#
_cell.length_a   1.000
_cell.length_b   1.000
_cell.length_c   1.000
_cell.angle_alpha   90.00
_cell.angle_beta   90.00
_cell.angle_gamma   90.00
#
_symmetry.space_group_name_H-M   'P 1'
#
loop_
_entity.id
_entity.type
_entity.pdbx_description
1 polymer ?
#
loop_
_entity_poly.entity_id
_entity_poly.type
_entity_poly.pdbx_seq_one_letter_code
_entity_poly.pdbx_strand_id
1 'polypeptide(L)'
;MERPAQDPAAPLQARRRLWLGLLAMCVVPPAAAQPKQDTPPASAKAGSGNESPRTIRYVPRHDRGAPESRVSGGTRGQEAGQMRIDVLAPRQVGLTLQPQPTLYWFSSRPVTAQVEITLVIDDATNRTILKTPLPGPLQAGIHGFPLAATRARLTREVDYQWTVTIVLSPQAPSRNIVASGMIRQVGSAPGESTITANRPDAAAYALAGIWYDAVDALCRDIALAPGDRQLRLQRAFLLDQVGLHEAAAFDRQNPQP
;
A
#
# COMPACT_ATOMS: atom_id res chain seq x y z
N MET A 1 -40.87 37.82 -19.29
CA MET A 1 -41.07 36.39 -19.52
C MET A 1 -40.60 35.65 -18.28
N GLU A 2 -41.32 35.76 -17.18
CA GLU A 2 -42.49 34.92 -16.80
C GLU A 2 -42.10 33.46 -16.53
N ARG A 3 -41.96 33.18 -15.22
CA ARG A 3 -42.26 31.89 -14.53
C ARG A 3 -43.77 31.57 -14.70
N PRO A 4 -44.28 30.32 -14.52
CA PRO A 4 -44.14 29.55 -13.27
C PRO A 4 -44.16 27.99 -13.41
N ALA A 5 -43.50 27.26 -12.49
CA ALA A 5 -44.02 26.55 -11.31
C ALA A 5 -44.95 25.36 -11.59
N GLN A 6 -44.62 24.18 -11.03
CA GLN A 6 -45.47 23.45 -10.08
C GLN A 6 -44.84 22.12 -9.62
N ASP A 7 -44.67 22.01 -8.32
CA ASP A 7 -44.75 20.77 -7.54
C ASP A 7 -46.24 20.56 -7.20
N PRO A 8 -46.76 19.32 -7.04
CA PRO A 8 -47.14 18.94 -5.67
C PRO A 8 -47.11 17.43 -5.32
N ALA A 9 -46.72 17.17 -4.06
CA ALA A 9 -47.41 16.40 -3.00
C ALA A 9 -47.77 14.89 -3.15
N ALA A 10 -47.51 14.17 -2.04
CA ALA A 10 -47.80 12.78 -1.63
C ALA A 10 -49.32 12.44 -1.49
N PRO A 11 -49.82 11.39 -0.77
CA PRO A 11 -49.28 10.15 -0.16
C PRO A 11 -50.18 8.90 -0.48
N LEU A 12 -50.30 7.89 0.42
CA LEU A 12 -51.29 6.75 0.51
C LEU A 12 -50.73 5.36 0.06
N GLN A 13 -50.87 4.21 0.73
CA GLN A 13 -51.73 3.77 1.85
C GLN A 13 -51.08 2.65 2.68
N ALA A 14 -51.42 2.64 3.98
CA ALA A 14 -51.41 1.47 4.83
C ALA A 14 -52.49 0.45 4.41
N ARG A 15 -52.19 -0.85 4.49
CA ARG A 15 -53.22 -1.89 4.57
C ARG A 15 -52.87 -2.92 5.64
N ARG A 16 -53.45 -2.71 6.83
CA ARG A 16 -53.72 -3.76 7.81
C ARG A 16 -54.67 -4.77 7.17
N ARG A 17 -54.39 -6.07 7.34
CA ARG A 17 -55.42 -7.11 7.26
C ARG A 17 -55.37 -7.94 8.52
N LEU A 18 -56.40 -7.77 9.35
CA LEU A 18 -56.78 -8.71 10.39
C LEU A 18 -57.14 -10.06 9.74
N TRP A 19 -56.71 -11.14 10.38
CA TRP A 19 -57.42 -12.42 10.35
C TRP A 19 -57.71 -12.80 11.80
N LEU A 20 -59.00 -12.98 12.08
CA LEU A 20 -59.61 -13.46 13.33
C LEU A 20 -60.15 -14.86 13.04
N GLY A 21 -60.04 -15.76 14.02
CA GLY A 21 -60.70 -17.06 14.08
C GLY A 21 -59.71 -18.22 14.08
N LEU A 22 -59.81 -19.24 14.93
CA LEU A 22 -60.81 -19.60 15.92
C LEU A 22 -60.16 -20.60 16.90
N LEU A 23 -60.67 -20.64 18.14
CA LEU A 23 -60.34 -21.54 19.24
C LEU A 23 -60.42 -23.04 18.86
N ALA A 24 -59.48 -23.84 19.39
CA ALA A 24 -59.75 -25.22 19.80
C ALA A 24 -58.82 -25.58 20.97
N MET A 25 -59.45 -25.78 22.13
CA MET A 25 -58.86 -26.05 23.43
C MET A 25 -58.88 -27.56 23.67
N CYS A 26 -57.70 -28.18 23.86
CA CYS A 26 -57.58 -29.51 24.46
C CYS A 26 -56.61 -29.41 25.63
N VAL A 27 -57.15 -29.71 26.81
CA VAL A 27 -56.49 -29.74 28.12
C VAL A 27 -55.60 -30.98 28.22
N VAL A 28 -54.37 -30.82 28.70
CA VAL A 28 -53.47 -31.92 29.12
C VAL A 28 -52.86 -31.54 30.48
N PRO A 29 -52.83 -32.45 31.47
CA PRO A 29 -52.56 -32.14 32.88
C PRO A 29 -51.07 -31.82 33.19
N PRO A 30 -50.77 -31.18 34.34
CA PRO A 30 -49.40 -30.83 34.70
C PRO A 30 -48.68 -32.03 35.33
N ALA A 31 -47.64 -32.52 34.67
CA ALA A 31 -46.65 -33.38 35.28
C ALA A 31 -45.59 -32.51 35.98
N ALA A 32 -45.43 -32.70 37.29
CA ALA A 32 -44.39 -32.09 38.09
C ALA A 32 -42.99 -32.47 37.54
N ALA A 33 -42.20 -31.46 37.18
CA ALA A 33 -40.78 -31.59 36.91
C ALA A 33 -40.02 -30.50 37.68
N GLN A 34 -39.04 -30.97 38.44
CA GLN A 34 -38.23 -30.25 39.43
C GLN A 34 -37.43 -29.06 38.87
N PRO A 35 -37.03 -28.10 39.73
CA PRO A 35 -36.29 -26.92 39.32
C PRO A 35 -34.89 -27.29 38.80
N LYS A 36 -34.62 -26.97 37.53
CA LYS A 36 -33.26 -27.03 36.98
C LYS A 36 -32.53 -25.76 37.40
N GLN A 37 -31.46 -25.96 38.17
CA GLN A 37 -30.50 -24.95 38.55
C GLN A 37 -29.89 -24.31 37.30
N ASP A 38 -29.97 -22.98 37.22
CA ASP A 38 -29.25 -22.18 36.24
C ASP A 38 -27.75 -22.25 36.52
N THR A 39 -27.06 -23.13 35.79
CA THR A 39 -25.61 -23.04 35.64
C THR A 39 -25.33 -21.97 34.58
N PRO A 40 -24.60 -20.88 34.91
CA PRO A 40 -24.19 -19.90 33.92
C PRO A 40 -23.33 -20.58 32.84
N PRO A 41 -23.58 -20.37 31.54
CA PRO A 41 -22.68 -20.87 30.52
C PRO A 41 -21.32 -20.21 30.72
N ALA A 42 -20.32 -21.07 30.91
CA ALA A 42 -18.93 -20.76 31.07
C ALA A 42 -18.48 -19.71 30.05
N SER A 43 -17.74 -18.72 30.54
CA SER A 43 -17.02 -17.74 29.74
C SER A 43 -16.38 -18.43 28.53
N ALA A 44 -16.87 -18.07 27.34
CA ALA A 44 -16.11 -18.23 26.12
C ALA A 44 -14.83 -17.44 26.31
N LYS A 45 -13.74 -18.14 26.65
CA LYS A 45 -12.39 -17.61 26.59
C LYS A 45 -12.23 -16.99 25.21
N ALA A 46 -12.14 -15.67 25.17
CA ALA A 46 -11.58 -14.95 24.05
C ALA A 46 -10.22 -15.60 23.77
N GLY A 47 -10.15 -16.35 22.67
CA GLY A 47 -8.91 -16.80 22.12
C GLY A 47 -8.14 -15.55 21.72
N SER A 48 -7.28 -15.08 22.61
CA SER A 48 -6.13 -14.27 22.24
C SER A 48 -5.23 -15.16 21.40
N GLY A 49 -5.63 -15.39 20.16
CA GLY A 49 -4.77 -15.92 19.12
C GLY A 49 -3.69 -14.88 18.91
N ASN A 50 -2.51 -15.15 19.42
CA ASN A 50 -1.28 -14.49 19.00
C ASN A 50 -1.03 -14.91 17.54
N GLU A 51 -1.87 -14.44 16.61
CA GLU A 51 -1.67 -14.67 15.17
C GLU A 51 -0.42 -13.84 14.83
N SER A 52 0.72 -14.53 14.80
CA SER A 52 1.95 -13.94 14.30
C SER A 52 1.65 -13.32 12.93
N PRO A 53 2.12 -12.09 12.65
CA PRO A 53 1.76 -11.40 11.43
C PRO A 53 1.98 -12.33 10.24
N ARG A 54 0.94 -12.55 9.43
CA ARG A 54 1.09 -13.30 8.18
C ARG A 54 2.20 -12.64 7.40
N THR A 55 3.28 -13.38 7.27
CA THR A 55 4.57 -12.86 6.85
C THR A 55 4.59 -12.85 5.32
N ILE A 56 4.53 -11.66 4.72
CA ILE A 56 4.50 -11.49 3.26
C ILE A 56 5.85 -11.90 2.68
N ARG A 57 5.88 -12.96 1.86
CA ARG A 57 7.09 -13.43 1.18
C ARG A 57 7.18 -12.85 -0.22
N TYR A 58 8.29 -12.18 -0.53
CA TYR A 58 8.62 -11.74 -1.88
C TYR A 58 9.42 -12.82 -2.62
N VAL A 59 9.01 -13.12 -3.85
CA VAL A 59 9.72 -14.06 -4.74
C VAL A 59 10.09 -13.30 -6.02
N PRO A 60 11.34 -12.81 -6.14
CA PRO A 60 11.80 -12.13 -7.36
C PRO A 60 11.66 -13.03 -8.60
N ARG A 61 11.22 -12.46 -9.73
CA ARG A 61 11.05 -13.19 -11.00
C ARG A 61 12.28 -13.18 -11.93
N HIS A 62 13.35 -12.50 -11.56
CA HIS A 62 14.47 -12.26 -12.46
C HIS A 62 15.55 -13.33 -12.39
N ASP A 63 16.33 -13.38 -13.47
CA ASP A 63 17.46 -14.28 -13.63
C ASP A 63 18.48 -14.09 -12.49
N ARG A 64 18.79 -15.19 -11.81
CA ARG A 64 19.86 -15.25 -10.80
C ARG A 64 21.17 -14.85 -11.47
N GLY A 65 21.61 -13.60 -11.31
CA GLY A 65 22.89 -13.10 -11.85
C GLY A 65 22.88 -11.67 -12.42
N ALA A 66 21.73 -11.03 -12.59
CA ALA A 66 21.70 -9.63 -13.03
C ALA A 66 22.34 -8.70 -11.98
N PRO A 67 23.15 -7.70 -12.38
CA PRO A 67 23.82 -6.80 -11.47
C PRO A 67 22.82 -6.01 -10.62
N GLU A 68 23.25 -5.64 -9.40
CA GLU A 68 22.48 -4.74 -8.56
C GLU A 68 22.46 -3.33 -9.18
N SER A 69 21.28 -2.71 -9.24
CA SER A 69 21.04 -1.43 -9.90
C SER A 69 20.42 -0.38 -8.98
N ARG A 70 20.01 -0.76 -7.76
CA ARG A 70 19.47 0.19 -6.78
C ARG A 70 20.58 0.98 -6.10
N VAL A 71 20.45 2.30 -6.10
CA VAL A 71 21.36 3.23 -5.41
C VAL A 71 20.63 3.84 -4.20
N SER A 72 21.27 3.76 -3.04
CA SER A 72 20.86 4.44 -1.81
C SER A 72 21.55 5.79 -1.72
N GLY A 73 20.81 6.83 -1.33
CA GLY A 73 21.33 8.19 -1.24
C GLY A 73 21.59 8.59 0.21
N GLY A 74 22.79 9.07 0.51
CA GLY A 74 23.12 9.61 1.83
C GLY A 74 24.30 10.57 1.79
N THR A 75 24.37 11.49 2.76
CA THR A 75 25.55 12.34 2.95
C THR A 75 26.60 11.59 3.76
N ARG A 76 27.88 11.54 3.35
CA ARG A 76 28.95 10.92 4.16
C ARG A 76 29.53 11.95 5.16
N GLY A 77 29.56 11.66 6.46
CA GLY A 77 30.26 12.47 7.49
C GLY A 77 30.03 11.97 8.92
N GLN A 78 31.09 11.81 9.73
CA GLN A 78 31.20 11.11 11.03
C GLN A 78 30.26 11.54 12.21
N GLU A 79 29.03 11.98 11.97
CA GLU A 79 28.06 12.29 13.02
C GLU A 79 26.74 11.54 12.82
N ALA A 80 26.13 11.13 13.94
CA ALA A 80 24.77 10.64 14.01
C ALA A 80 23.80 11.76 13.59
N GLY A 81 23.57 11.91 12.28
CA GLY A 81 22.81 13.02 11.73
C GLY A 81 22.73 13.11 10.20
N GLN A 82 23.25 12.12 9.47
CA GLN A 82 23.23 12.12 8.01
C GLN A 82 21.81 11.93 7.47
N MET A 83 21.43 12.76 6.49
CA MET A 83 20.20 12.59 5.74
C MET A 83 20.33 11.34 4.85
N ARG A 84 19.35 10.44 4.91
CA ARG A 84 19.28 9.26 4.06
C ARG A 84 17.97 9.24 3.28
N ILE A 85 18.07 8.89 2.01
CA ILE A 85 16.95 8.57 1.14
C ILE A 85 17.14 7.17 0.54
N ASP A 86 16.06 6.42 0.49
CA ASP A 86 16.03 5.11 -0.13
C ASP A 86 14.79 4.98 -1.00
N VAL A 87 14.95 4.65 -2.27
CA VAL A 87 13.80 4.26 -3.09
C VAL A 87 13.30 2.88 -2.65
N LEU A 88 11.98 2.69 -2.58
CA LEU A 88 11.36 1.41 -2.23
C LEU A 88 11.31 0.51 -3.48
N ALA A 89 12.50 0.19 -4.00
CA ALA A 89 12.72 -0.70 -5.11
C ALA A 89 13.51 -1.94 -4.64
N PRO A 90 13.43 -3.10 -5.33
CA PRO A 90 14.35 -4.21 -5.06
C PRO A 90 15.75 -3.86 -5.56
N ARG A 91 16.76 -4.69 -5.26
CA ARG A 91 18.14 -4.45 -5.69
C ARG A 91 18.32 -4.53 -7.21
N GLN A 92 17.46 -5.29 -7.87
CA GLN A 92 17.40 -5.47 -9.31
C GLN A 92 16.19 -4.70 -9.87
N VAL A 93 15.88 -4.92 -11.15
CA VAL A 93 14.62 -4.44 -11.76
C VAL A 93 13.42 -4.90 -10.93
N GLY A 94 12.59 -3.96 -10.51
CA GLY A 94 11.31 -4.27 -9.88
C GLY A 94 10.20 -4.31 -10.92
N LEU A 95 9.26 -5.24 -10.75
CA LEU A 95 8.15 -5.41 -11.69
C LEU A 95 6.89 -4.70 -11.22
N THR A 96 6.12 -4.21 -12.18
CA THR A 96 4.76 -3.73 -11.99
C THR A 96 3.84 -4.25 -13.09
N LEU A 97 2.55 -4.40 -12.78
CA LEU A 97 1.52 -4.62 -13.81
C LEU A 97 0.93 -3.28 -14.30
N GLN A 98 1.12 -2.20 -13.52
CA GLN A 98 0.54 -0.90 -13.81
C GLN A 98 1.35 -0.15 -14.87
N PRO A 99 0.70 0.48 -15.86
CA PRO A 99 1.38 1.38 -16.79
C PRO A 99 1.75 2.72 -16.14
N GLN A 100 1.10 3.09 -15.03
CA GLN A 100 1.35 4.31 -14.27
C GLN A 100 1.37 3.99 -12.76
N PRO A 101 2.41 3.28 -12.28
CA PRO A 101 2.55 2.92 -10.87
C PRO A 101 2.76 4.13 -9.96
N THR A 102 2.65 3.92 -8.66
CA THR A 102 3.13 4.86 -7.63
C THR A 102 4.59 4.54 -7.28
N LEU A 103 5.45 5.55 -7.32
CA LEU A 103 6.85 5.43 -6.92
C LEU A 103 6.99 5.83 -5.45
N TYR A 104 7.53 4.94 -4.61
CA TYR A 104 7.66 5.19 -3.18
C TYR A 104 9.11 5.31 -2.74
N TRP A 105 9.43 6.27 -1.86
CA TRP A 105 10.76 6.42 -1.26
C TRP A 105 10.66 6.71 0.25
N PHE A 106 11.71 6.38 0.98
CA PHE A 106 11.90 6.69 2.38
C PHE A 106 12.83 7.90 2.53
N SER A 107 12.53 8.77 3.49
CA SER A 107 13.36 9.89 3.93
C SER A 107 13.56 9.79 5.45
N SER A 108 14.80 9.70 5.91
CA SER A 108 15.08 9.50 7.35
C SER A 108 14.78 10.73 8.21
N ARG A 109 14.71 11.92 7.61
CA ARG A 109 14.47 13.20 8.27
C ARG A 109 13.58 14.10 7.39
N PRO A 110 12.95 15.14 7.94
CA PRO A 110 12.23 16.13 7.13
C PRO A 110 13.16 16.81 6.11
N VAL A 111 12.63 17.09 4.93
CA VAL A 111 13.35 17.71 3.79
C VAL A 111 12.72 19.05 3.45
N THR A 112 13.49 20.11 3.64
CA THR A 112 13.10 21.49 3.26
C THR A 112 13.62 21.91 1.90
N ALA A 113 14.67 21.25 1.40
CA ALA A 113 15.21 21.47 0.07
C ALA A 113 14.24 20.97 -1.02
N GLN A 114 14.40 21.48 -2.25
CA GLN A 114 13.62 21.01 -3.39
C GLN A 114 13.92 19.54 -3.65
N VAL A 115 12.85 18.74 -3.81
CA VAL A 115 12.94 17.34 -4.22
C VAL A 115 12.48 17.22 -5.66
N GLU A 116 13.18 16.42 -6.47
CA GLU A 116 12.84 16.16 -7.86
C GLU A 116 12.72 14.66 -8.10
N ILE A 117 11.72 14.26 -8.89
CA ILE A 117 11.59 12.91 -9.42
C ILE A 117 11.91 12.93 -10.91
N THR A 118 12.77 12.00 -11.32
CA THR A 118 13.04 11.72 -12.73
C THR A 118 12.71 10.28 -13.09
N LEU A 119 12.30 10.06 -14.33
CA LEU A 119 12.08 8.75 -14.94
C LEU A 119 12.73 8.76 -16.32
N VAL A 120 13.63 7.81 -16.55
CA VAL A 120 14.46 7.71 -17.76
C VAL A 120 14.35 6.30 -18.31
N ILE A 121 14.30 6.14 -19.63
CA ILE A 121 14.41 4.82 -20.26
C ILE A 121 15.86 4.34 -20.11
N ASP A 122 16.04 3.13 -19.58
CA ASP A 122 17.35 2.51 -19.42
C ASP A 122 17.77 1.82 -20.72
N ASP A 123 18.12 2.62 -21.71
CA ASP A 123 18.69 2.19 -22.98
C ASP A 123 19.85 3.13 -23.39
N ALA A 124 20.42 2.89 -24.57
CA ALA A 124 21.51 3.72 -25.09
C ALA A 124 21.15 5.20 -25.26
N THR A 125 19.85 5.55 -25.34
CA THR A 125 19.39 6.94 -25.50
C THR A 125 19.28 7.67 -24.17
N ASN A 126 19.11 6.97 -23.04
CA ASN A 126 18.85 7.55 -21.72
C ASN A 126 17.79 8.67 -21.77
N ARG A 127 16.73 8.47 -22.56
CA ARG A 127 15.71 9.48 -22.78
C ARG A 127 14.90 9.72 -21.52
N THR A 128 14.86 10.97 -21.05
CA THR A 128 14.01 11.38 -19.93
C THR A 128 12.54 11.43 -20.35
N ILE A 129 11.69 10.71 -19.62
CA ILE A 129 10.23 10.64 -19.82
C ILE A 129 9.49 11.52 -18.81
N LEU A 130 10.07 11.67 -17.62
CA LEU A 130 9.55 12.56 -16.59
C LEU A 130 10.72 13.25 -15.88
N LYS A 131 10.56 14.54 -15.62
CA LYS A 131 11.37 15.31 -14.68
C LYS A 131 10.45 16.35 -14.04
N THR A 132 10.22 16.23 -12.74
CA THR A 132 9.26 17.09 -12.06
C THR A 132 9.68 17.39 -10.62
N PRO A 133 9.63 18.67 -10.19
CA PRO A 133 9.82 19.02 -8.79
C PRO A 133 8.60 18.61 -7.97
N LEU A 134 8.83 18.24 -6.72
CA LEU A 134 7.79 17.97 -5.74
C LEU A 134 7.52 19.22 -4.89
N PRO A 135 6.26 19.45 -4.48
CA PRO A 135 5.96 20.46 -3.46
C PRO A 135 6.61 20.05 -2.13
N GLY A 136 7.24 21.02 -1.45
CA GLY A 136 7.86 20.84 -0.13
C GLY A 136 7.26 21.76 0.93
N PRO A 137 7.63 21.61 2.21
CA PRO A 137 8.59 20.62 2.76
C PRO A 137 8.01 19.21 2.91
N LEU A 138 8.86 18.19 2.83
CA LEU A 138 8.49 16.79 3.12
C LEU A 138 8.82 16.43 4.57
N GLN A 139 7.95 15.67 5.22
CA GLN A 139 8.22 15.10 6.54
C GLN A 139 9.19 13.91 6.45
N ALA A 140 9.68 13.42 7.58
CA ALA A 140 10.36 12.12 7.61
C ALA A 140 9.35 10.99 7.36
N GLY A 141 9.79 9.91 6.72
CA GLY A 141 8.98 8.71 6.50
C GLY A 141 8.90 8.27 5.05
N ILE A 142 7.85 7.51 4.73
CA ILE A 142 7.62 6.96 3.40
C ILE A 142 6.68 7.88 2.63
N HIS A 143 7.09 8.27 1.42
CA HIS A 143 6.33 9.10 0.51
C HIS A 143 6.00 8.32 -0.76
N GLY A 144 4.90 8.70 -1.40
CA GLY A 144 4.47 8.13 -2.67
C GLY A 144 4.24 9.22 -3.72
N PHE A 145 4.65 8.95 -4.96
CA PHE A 145 4.39 9.79 -6.11
C PHE A 145 3.67 8.99 -7.20
N PRO A 146 2.36 9.21 -7.41
CA PRO A 146 1.59 8.49 -8.41
C PRO A 146 1.95 9.01 -9.81
N LEU A 147 2.50 8.15 -10.69
CA LEU A 147 2.77 8.55 -12.08
C LEU A 147 1.49 8.96 -12.83
N ALA A 148 0.33 8.47 -12.37
CA ALA A 148 -0.98 8.85 -12.88
C ALA A 148 -1.32 10.34 -12.68
N ALA A 149 -0.64 11.06 -11.77
CA ALA A 149 -0.73 12.52 -11.65
C ALA A 149 -0.01 13.27 -12.80
N THR A 150 0.66 12.53 -13.68
CA THR A 150 1.40 13.05 -14.83
C THR A 150 0.94 12.37 -16.12
N ARG A 151 1.53 12.77 -17.25
CA ARG A 151 1.34 12.07 -18.54
C ARG A 151 2.32 10.91 -18.76
N ALA A 152 3.27 10.71 -17.84
CA ALA A 152 4.27 9.65 -17.96
C ALA A 152 3.61 8.27 -17.85
N ARG A 153 4.05 7.35 -18.71
CA ARG A 153 3.56 5.98 -18.80
C ARG A 153 4.71 5.05 -19.13
N LEU A 154 4.75 3.92 -18.46
CA LEU A 154 5.67 2.84 -18.78
C LEU A 154 5.17 2.09 -20.02
N THR A 155 6.10 1.73 -20.89
CA THR A 155 5.88 0.76 -21.95
C THR A 155 6.19 -0.63 -21.39
N ARG A 156 5.40 -1.63 -21.77
CA ARG A 156 5.63 -3.02 -21.37
C ARG A 156 7.00 -3.51 -21.83
N GLU A 157 7.63 -4.32 -20.99
CA GLU A 157 8.94 -4.95 -21.22
C GLU A 157 10.09 -3.96 -21.51
N VAL A 158 9.91 -2.68 -21.14
CA VAL A 158 10.96 -1.67 -21.19
C VAL A 158 11.44 -1.38 -19.77
N ASP A 159 12.76 -1.35 -19.60
CA ASP A 159 13.41 -0.97 -18.34
C ASP A 159 13.50 0.55 -18.22
N TYR A 160 13.18 1.04 -17.03
CA TYR A 160 13.31 2.44 -16.67
C TYR A 160 14.09 2.57 -15.38
N GLN A 161 14.94 3.59 -15.32
CA GLN A 161 15.49 4.08 -14.06
C GLN A 161 14.66 5.25 -13.58
N TRP A 162 14.21 5.19 -12.33
CA TRP A 162 13.59 6.33 -11.66
C TRP A 162 14.46 6.78 -10.49
N THR A 163 14.48 8.08 -10.25
CA THR A 163 15.40 8.71 -9.29
C THR A 163 14.69 9.74 -8.46
N VAL A 164 14.99 9.76 -7.16
CA VAL A 164 14.64 10.85 -6.24
C VAL A 164 15.89 11.63 -5.92
N THR A 165 15.85 12.93 -6.17
CA THR A 165 16.97 13.84 -5.94
C THR A 165 16.59 14.92 -4.95
N ILE A 166 17.37 15.06 -3.87
CA ILE A 166 17.31 16.24 -3.00
C ILE A 166 18.35 17.24 -3.53
N VAL A 167 17.86 18.37 -4.02
CA VAL A 167 18.69 19.41 -4.65
C VAL A 167 19.29 20.31 -3.57
N LEU A 168 20.53 20.00 -3.16
CA LEU A 168 21.26 20.82 -2.17
C LEU A 168 21.91 22.04 -2.80
N SER A 169 22.32 21.95 -4.06
CA SER A 169 22.83 23.08 -4.82
C SER A 169 22.59 22.89 -6.31
N PRO A 170 21.81 23.77 -6.97
CA PRO A 170 21.61 23.70 -8.42
C PRO A 170 22.91 23.83 -9.22
N GLN A 171 23.91 24.51 -8.67
CA GLN A 171 25.20 24.77 -9.34
C GLN A 171 26.24 23.67 -9.11
N ALA A 172 25.98 22.72 -8.20
CA ALA A 172 26.89 21.62 -7.90
C ALA A 172 26.13 20.29 -7.71
N PRO A 173 25.67 19.65 -8.81
CA PRO A 173 24.85 18.43 -8.76
C PRO A 173 25.52 17.26 -8.03
N SER A 174 26.85 17.20 -8.01
CA SER A 174 27.62 16.20 -7.26
C SER A 174 27.40 16.25 -5.75
N ARG A 175 26.84 17.35 -5.23
CA ARG A 175 26.47 17.50 -3.82
C ARG A 175 25.04 17.06 -3.54
N ASN A 176 24.22 16.80 -4.56
CA ASN A 176 22.84 16.38 -4.34
C ASN A 176 22.80 14.99 -3.73
N ILE A 177 21.78 14.74 -2.92
CA ILE A 177 21.52 13.40 -2.40
C ILE A 177 20.61 12.71 -3.41
N VAL A 178 21.03 11.54 -3.89
CA VAL A 178 20.37 10.84 -5.00
C VAL A 178 20.13 9.38 -4.59
N ALA A 179 18.90 8.91 -4.76
CA ALA A 179 18.55 7.49 -4.69
C ALA A 179 17.80 7.08 -5.96
N SER A 180 18.11 5.91 -6.49
CA SER A 180 17.52 5.42 -7.74
C SER A 180 17.23 3.93 -7.70
N GLY A 181 16.26 3.52 -8.52
CA GLY A 181 15.84 2.14 -8.66
C GLY A 181 15.29 1.86 -10.04
N MET A 182 15.20 0.57 -10.36
CA MET A 182 14.77 0.09 -11.66
C MET A 182 13.32 -0.37 -11.64
N ILE A 183 12.59 -0.08 -12.71
CA ILE A 183 11.18 -0.48 -12.86
C ILE A 183 10.90 -0.95 -14.28
N ARG A 184 10.11 -2.02 -14.39
CA ARG A 184 9.58 -2.54 -15.66
C ARG A 184 8.11 -2.86 -15.50
N GLN A 185 7.30 -2.43 -16.48
CA GLN A 185 5.93 -2.93 -16.60
C GLN A 185 5.94 -4.28 -17.33
N VAL A 186 5.31 -5.29 -16.76
CA VAL A 186 5.11 -6.60 -17.42
C VAL A 186 3.68 -6.78 -17.90
N GLY A 187 3.49 -7.62 -18.93
CA GLY A 187 2.17 -7.90 -19.51
C GLY A 187 1.26 -8.75 -18.63
N SER A 188 1.83 -9.70 -17.89
CA SER A 188 1.11 -10.62 -16.99
C SER A 188 2.04 -11.15 -15.89
N ALA A 189 1.45 -11.75 -14.85
CA ALA A 189 2.17 -12.43 -13.79
C ALA A 189 2.02 -13.96 -13.94
N PRO A 190 3.11 -14.74 -14.12
CA PRO A 190 2.99 -16.20 -14.15
C PRO A 190 2.35 -16.76 -12.87
N GLY A 191 1.41 -17.69 -13.03
CA GLY A 191 0.48 -18.12 -11.97
C GLY A 191 -0.78 -17.25 -11.87
N GLU A 192 -1.20 -16.65 -13.01
CA GLU A 192 -2.36 -15.76 -13.22
C GLU A 192 -3.60 -16.12 -12.39
N SER A 193 -3.83 -17.41 -12.12
CA SER A 193 -4.86 -17.91 -11.21
C SER A 193 -4.87 -17.25 -9.82
N THR A 194 -3.74 -16.72 -9.35
CA THR A 194 -3.58 -16.11 -8.00
C THR A 194 -3.86 -14.60 -8.00
N ILE A 195 -3.69 -13.91 -9.14
CA ILE A 195 -3.99 -12.48 -9.30
C ILE A 195 -5.31 -12.34 -10.07
N THR A 196 -6.35 -13.03 -9.60
CA THR A 196 -7.68 -13.05 -10.23
C THR A 196 -8.66 -12.08 -9.58
N ALA A 197 -8.30 -11.49 -8.44
CA ALA A 197 -9.12 -10.50 -7.76
C ALA A 197 -9.07 -9.15 -8.48
N ASN A 198 -10.19 -8.42 -8.50
CA ASN A 198 -10.27 -7.03 -8.99
C ASN A 198 -9.37 -6.07 -8.18
N ARG A 199 -8.87 -6.54 -7.03
CA ARG A 199 -7.83 -5.90 -6.21
C ARG A 199 -7.07 -6.97 -5.41
N PRO A 200 -6.00 -7.56 -5.98
CA PRO A 200 -5.14 -8.50 -5.27
C PRO A 200 -4.52 -7.85 -4.04
N ASP A 201 -4.32 -8.63 -2.98
CA ASP A 201 -3.61 -8.14 -1.80
C ASP A 201 -2.09 -8.08 -2.04
N ALA A 202 -1.39 -7.44 -1.12
CA ALA A 202 0.07 -7.31 -1.21
C ALA A 202 0.81 -8.66 -1.22
N ALA A 203 0.24 -9.69 -0.57
CA ALA A 203 0.85 -11.02 -0.50
C ALA A 203 0.81 -11.73 -1.85
N ALA A 204 -0.31 -11.65 -2.56
CA ALA A 204 -0.47 -12.18 -3.91
C ALA A 204 0.53 -11.53 -4.88
N TYR A 205 0.67 -10.20 -4.85
CA TYR A 205 1.66 -9.50 -5.68
C TYR A 205 3.10 -9.87 -5.32
N ALA A 206 3.44 -9.94 -4.03
CA ALA A 206 4.80 -10.25 -3.59
C ALA A 206 5.22 -11.69 -3.95
N LEU A 207 4.32 -12.67 -3.75
CA LEU A 207 4.54 -14.06 -4.17
C LEU A 207 4.68 -14.17 -5.68
N ALA A 208 3.93 -13.37 -6.41
CA ALA A 208 4.02 -13.23 -7.84
C ALA A 208 5.14 -12.28 -8.29
N GLY A 209 6.07 -11.88 -7.43
CA GLY A 209 7.21 -11.02 -7.79
C GLY A 209 6.87 -9.65 -8.40
N ILE A 210 5.63 -9.18 -8.28
CA ILE A 210 5.18 -7.86 -8.75
C ILE A 210 5.41 -6.84 -7.63
N TRP A 211 6.68 -6.45 -7.47
CA TRP A 211 7.15 -5.66 -6.33
C TRP A 211 6.40 -4.34 -6.13
N TYR A 212 6.29 -3.51 -7.16
CA TYR A 212 5.72 -2.17 -7.01
C TYR A 212 4.24 -2.22 -6.66
N ASP A 213 3.48 -3.18 -7.21
CA ASP A 213 2.07 -3.38 -6.87
C ASP A 213 1.91 -3.91 -5.43
N ALA A 214 2.83 -4.75 -4.95
CA ALA A 214 2.83 -5.22 -3.56
C ALA A 214 3.06 -4.09 -2.56
N VAL A 215 4.06 -3.24 -2.82
CA VAL A 215 4.35 -2.06 -1.99
C VAL A 215 3.19 -1.07 -2.02
N ASP A 216 2.63 -0.82 -3.20
CA ASP A 216 1.48 0.09 -3.37
C ASP A 216 0.22 -0.41 -2.64
N ALA A 217 -0.05 -1.72 -2.68
CA ALA A 217 -1.13 -2.32 -1.90
C ALA A 217 -0.97 -2.05 -0.39
N LEU A 218 0.20 -2.34 0.18
CA LEU A 218 0.47 -2.06 1.60
C LEU A 218 0.38 -0.56 1.94
N CYS A 219 0.94 0.30 1.10
CA CYS A 219 0.88 1.75 1.33
C CYS A 219 -0.56 2.27 1.33
N ARG A 220 -1.43 1.77 0.43
CA ARG A 220 -2.85 2.14 0.43
C ARG A 220 -3.57 1.60 1.65
N ASP A 221 -3.32 0.36 2.05
CA ASP A 221 -3.98 -0.23 3.21
C ASP A 221 -3.57 0.51 4.50
N ILE A 222 -2.28 0.88 4.64
CA ILE A 222 -1.78 1.70 5.75
C ILE A 222 -2.43 3.10 5.73
N ALA A 223 -2.62 3.70 4.56
CA ALA A 223 -3.28 5.01 4.45
C ALA A 223 -4.76 4.95 4.84
N LEU A 224 -5.44 3.82 4.59
CA LEU A 224 -6.84 3.60 4.99
C LEU A 224 -6.98 3.25 6.48
N ALA A 225 -5.99 2.59 7.07
CA ALA A 225 -5.97 2.17 8.46
C ALA A 225 -4.64 2.54 9.14
N PRO A 226 -4.33 3.83 9.35
CA PRO A 226 -3.04 4.24 9.89
C PRO A 226 -2.79 3.65 11.28
N GLY A 227 -3.82 3.48 12.12
CA GLY A 227 -3.69 2.85 13.43
C GLY A 227 -3.32 1.35 13.41
N ASP A 228 -3.43 0.67 12.27
CA ASP A 228 -3.13 -0.76 12.18
C ASP A 228 -1.63 -1.01 12.10
N ARG A 229 -1.06 -1.39 13.25
CA ARG A 229 0.35 -1.73 13.37
C ARG A 229 0.74 -2.97 12.55
N GLN A 230 -0.17 -3.90 12.30
CA GLN A 230 0.15 -5.12 11.55
C GLN A 230 0.50 -4.80 10.10
N LEU A 231 -0.20 -3.86 9.47
CA LEU A 231 0.10 -3.44 8.10
C LEU A 231 1.50 -2.82 7.98
N ARG A 232 1.92 -2.01 8.96
CA ARG A 232 3.30 -1.47 9.03
C ARG A 232 4.33 -2.56 9.25
N LEU A 233 4.07 -3.52 10.13
CA LEU A 233 4.97 -4.67 10.34
C LEU A 233 5.11 -5.53 9.07
N GLN A 234 4.03 -5.71 8.31
CA GLN A 234 4.05 -6.39 7.03
C GLN A 234 4.90 -5.63 6.00
N ARG A 235 4.74 -4.30 5.90
CA ARG A 235 5.59 -3.46 5.04
C ARG A 235 7.05 -3.50 5.47
N ALA A 236 7.34 -3.41 6.77
CA ALA A 236 8.71 -3.56 7.29
C ALA A 236 9.33 -4.92 6.91
N PHE A 237 8.58 -6.01 7.06
CA PHE A 237 9.05 -7.35 6.69
C PHE A 237 9.30 -7.47 5.17
N LEU A 238 8.44 -6.89 4.34
CA LEU A 238 8.62 -6.86 2.90
C LEU A 238 9.89 -6.07 2.50
N LEU A 239 10.10 -4.91 3.11
CA LEU A 239 11.26 -4.03 2.86
C LEU A 239 12.58 -4.68 3.28
N ASP A 240 12.61 -5.41 4.39
CA ASP A 240 13.81 -6.11 4.85
C ASP A 240 14.31 -7.18 3.87
N GLN A 241 13.39 -7.88 3.19
CA GLN A 241 13.74 -8.93 2.21
C GLN A 241 14.57 -8.40 1.03
N VAL A 242 14.50 -7.10 0.75
CA VAL A 242 15.28 -6.46 -0.31
C VAL A 242 16.38 -5.54 0.24
N GLY A 243 16.64 -5.59 1.54
CA GLY A 243 17.71 -4.84 2.21
C GLY A 243 17.40 -3.37 2.50
N LEU A 244 16.13 -2.98 2.57
CA LEU A 244 15.69 -1.62 2.92
C LEU A 244 15.48 -1.47 4.43
N HIS A 245 16.55 -1.75 5.20
CA HIS A 245 16.49 -1.93 6.65
C HIS A 245 16.10 -0.65 7.43
N GLU A 246 16.53 0.53 6.97
CA GLU A 246 16.16 1.78 7.66
C GLU A 246 14.69 2.13 7.49
N ALA A 247 14.15 1.97 6.28
CA ALA A 247 12.71 2.13 6.04
C ALA A 247 11.89 1.10 6.84
N ALA A 248 12.37 -0.15 6.93
CA ALA A 248 11.75 -1.18 7.75
C ALA A 248 11.83 -0.85 9.26
N ALA A 249 12.94 -0.31 9.74
CA ALA A 249 13.09 0.14 11.13
C ALA A 249 12.14 1.29 11.45
N PHE A 250 11.97 2.25 10.54
CA PHE A 250 11.01 3.34 10.67
C PHE A 250 9.58 2.83 10.88
N ASP A 251 9.13 1.88 10.05
CA ASP A 251 7.78 1.29 10.16
C ASP A 251 7.56 0.54 11.47
N ARG A 252 8.60 -0.04 12.07
CA ARG A 252 8.51 -0.74 13.36
C ARG A 252 8.36 0.21 14.55
N GLN A 253 8.99 1.39 14.46
CA GLN A 253 9.14 2.34 15.55
C GLN A 253 8.00 3.37 15.59
N ASN A 254 7.55 3.84 14.43
CA ASN A 254 6.68 5.01 14.36
C ASN A 254 5.28 4.67 13.83
N PRO A 255 4.25 4.65 14.68
CA PRO A 255 2.90 4.78 14.19
C PRO A 255 2.70 6.23 13.72
N GLN A 256 2.84 6.52 12.42
CA GLN A 256 2.43 7.82 11.88
C GLN A 256 0.93 8.03 12.15
N PRO A 257 0.52 9.18 12.71
CA PRO A 257 -0.88 9.54 12.93
C PRO A 257 -1.65 9.78 11.63
#